data_AF-A0AAD5YRW0-F1
#
_entry.id   AF-A0AAD5YRW0-F1
#
_cell.length_a   1.000
_cell.length_b   1.000
_cell.length_c   1.000
_cell.angle_alpha   90.00
_cell.angle_beta   90.00
_cell.angle_gamma   90.00
#
_symmetry.space_group_name_H-M   'P 1'
#
loop_
_entity.id
_entity.type
_entity.pdbx_description
1 polymer ?
#
loop_
_entity_poly.entity_id
_entity_poly.type
_entity_poly.pdbx_seq_one_letter_code
_entity_poly.pdbx_strand_id
1 'polypeptide(L)'
;MPVPWEALIPFGLLTAMFGAAGTLLNVSTRAQNQGKPPRYQIDRWDEMMMNRDERLTGHKRGQTVCLLFLLAELKLIEILLAIG
;
A
#
# COMPACT_ATOMS: atom_id res chain seq x y z
N MET A 1 27.31 18.89 -31.49
CA MET A 1 28.15 17.65 -31.45
C MET A 1 27.22 16.47 -31.21
N PRO A 2 27.26 15.41 -32.03
CA PRO A 2 26.44 14.22 -31.79
C PRO A 2 26.78 13.63 -30.41
N VAL A 3 25.74 13.18 -29.69
CA VAL A 3 25.88 12.67 -28.32
C VAL A 3 26.74 11.40 -28.34
N PRO A 4 27.77 11.29 -27.48
CA PRO A 4 28.57 10.08 -27.36
C PRO A 4 27.72 8.95 -26.78
N TRP A 5 27.41 7.96 -27.61
CA TRP A 5 26.49 6.86 -27.28
C TRP A 5 27.14 5.83 -26.35
N GLU A 6 28.46 5.71 -26.37
CA GLU A 6 29.22 4.83 -25.49
C GLU A 6 29.07 5.22 -24.01
N ALA A 7 28.88 6.52 -23.74
CA ALA A 7 28.64 7.03 -22.39
C ALA A 7 27.23 6.70 -21.88
N LEU A 8 26.25 6.42 -22.75
CA LEU A 8 24.86 6.15 -22.35
C LEU A 8 24.66 4.73 -21.80
N ILE A 9 25.55 3.80 -22.14
CA ILE A 9 25.50 2.41 -21.68
C ILE A 9 25.58 2.30 -20.15
N PRO A 10 26.58 2.89 -19.47
CA PRO A 10 26.66 2.84 -18.01
C PRO A 10 25.48 3.56 -17.33
N PHE A 11 24.99 4.68 -17.88
CA PHE A 11 23.82 5.39 -17.33
C PHE A 11 22.52 4.60 -17.52
N GLY A 12 22.36 3.90 -18.64
CA GLY A 12 21.24 3.00 -18.89
C GLY A 12 21.23 1.82 -17.93
N LEU A 13 22.39 1.19 -17.72
CA LEU A 13 22.52 0.09 -16.75
C LEU A 13 22.23 0.57 -15.33
N LEU A 14 22.76 1.73 -14.93
CA LEU A 14 22.52 2.33 -13.63
C LEU A 14 21.02 2.58 -13.41
N THR A 15 20.35 3.21 -14.39
CA THR A 15 18.91 3.49 -14.33
C THR A 15 18.09 2.20 -14.25
N ALA A 16 18.47 1.17 -15.01
CA ALA A 16 17.81 -0.13 -14.99
C ALA A 16 17.97 -0.83 -13.62
N MET A 17 19.16 -0.80 -13.03
CA MET A 17 19.42 -1.39 -11.71
C MET A 17 18.67 -0.65 -10.60
N PHE A 18 18.67 0.69 -10.61
CA PHE A 18 17.88 1.47 -9.66
C PHE A 18 16.37 1.26 -9.82
N GLY A 19 15.88 1.15 -11.06
CA GLY A 19 14.49 0.82 -11.35
C GLY A 19 14.10 -0.58 -10.86
N ALA A 20 14.95 -1.57 -11.11
CA ALA A 20 14.73 -2.95 -10.66
C ALA A 20 14.74 -3.04 -9.12
N ALA A 21 15.72 -2.43 -8.46
CA ALA A 21 15.79 -2.42 -7.01
C ALA A 21 14.59 -1.69 -6.38
N GLY A 22 14.21 -0.53 -6.92
CA GLY A 22 13.07 0.25 -6.42
C GLY A 22 11.73 -0.47 -6.55
N THR A 23 11.49 -1.13 -7.69
CA THR A 23 10.28 -1.93 -7.89
C THR A 23 10.25 -3.15 -6.98
N LEU A 24 11.38 -3.84 -6.83
CA LEU A 24 11.47 -5.01 -5.95
C LEU A 24 11.20 -4.66 -4.48
N LEU A 25 11.77 -3.56 -3.97
CA LEU A 25 11.54 -3.10 -2.61
C LEU A 25 10.08 -2.67 -2.37
N ASN A 26 9.45 -2.02 -3.36
CA ASN A 26 8.05 -1.63 -3.25
C ASN A 26 7.13 -2.86 -3.22
N VAL A 27 7.38 -3.85 -4.09
CA VAL A 27 6.60 -5.09 -4.14
C VAL A 27 6.78 -5.91 -2.87
N SER A 28 8.01 -6.08 -2.37
CA SER A 28 8.27 -6.85 -1.15
C SER A 28 7.59 -6.22 0.07
N THR A 29 7.70 -4.89 0.20
CA THR A 29 7.06 -4.13 1.29
C THR A 29 5.54 -4.23 1.21
N ARG A 30 4.95 -4.20 0.01
CA ARG A 30 3.51 -4.41 -0.17
C ARG A 30 3.09 -5.84 0.15
N ALA A 31 3.86 -6.84 -0.26
CA ALA A 31 3.58 -8.25 0.03
C ALA A 31 3.55 -8.51 1.54
N GLN A 32 4.50 -7.95 2.29
CA GLN A 32 4.53 -8.05 3.76
C GLN A 32 3.38 -7.33 4.44
N ASN A 33 2.83 -6.28 3.81
CA ASN A 33 1.73 -5.47 4.34
C ASN A 33 0.34 -5.92 3.86
N GLN A 34 0.17 -7.20 3.49
CA GLN A 34 -1.09 -7.73 2.93
C GLN A 34 -1.60 -6.98 1.69
N GLY A 35 -0.68 -6.48 0.88
CA GLY A 35 -0.98 -5.66 -0.31
C GLY A 35 -1.25 -4.18 -0.03
N LYS A 36 -1.24 -3.76 1.25
CA LYS A 36 -1.46 -2.35 1.62
C LYS A 36 -0.16 -1.55 1.48
N PRO A 37 -0.24 -0.26 1.11
CA PRO A 37 0.94 0.59 1.03
C PRO A 37 1.58 0.81 2.43
N PRO A 38 2.92 1.00 2.49
CA PRO A 38 3.59 1.41 3.71
C PRO A 38 3.05 2.77 4.19
N ARG A 39 2.88 2.92 5.52
CA ARG A 39 2.53 4.22 6.12
C ARG A 39 3.82 4.98 6.40
N TYR A 40 3.79 6.28 6.14
CA TYR A 40 4.87 7.20 6.47
C TYR A 40 4.38 8.17 7.55
N GLN A 41 5.30 8.77 8.31
CA GLN A 41 4.98 9.79 9.33
C GLN A 41 4.03 9.29 10.43
N ILE A 42 4.34 8.11 10.98
CA ILE A 42 3.56 7.51 12.06
C ILE A 42 3.81 8.31 13.34
N ASP A 43 2.74 8.82 13.95
CA ASP A 43 2.82 9.52 15.23
C ASP A 43 2.70 8.53 16.42
N ARG A 44 2.93 9.01 17.65
CA ARG A 44 2.84 8.17 18.85
C ARG A 44 1.45 7.55 19.03
N TRP A 45 0.41 8.24 18.57
CA TRP A 45 -0.96 7.74 18.65
C TRP A 45 -1.17 6.57 17.69
N ASP A 46 -0.72 6.70 16.45
CA ASP A 46 -0.78 5.66 15.43
C ASP A 46 0.02 4.43 15.84
N GLU A 47 1.18 4.60 16.49
CA GLU A 47 1.92 3.48 17.08
C GLU A 47 1.09 2.73 18.13
N MET A 48 0.38 3.44 19.01
CA MET A 48 -0.51 2.82 20.00
C MET A 48 -1.68 2.07 19.33
N MET A 49 -2.28 2.65 18.28
CA MET A 49 -3.35 2.02 17.52
C MET A 49 -2.88 0.79 16.74
N MET A 50 -1.69 0.84 16.12
CA MET A 50 -1.11 -0.31 15.43
C MET A 50 -0.81 -1.47 16.39
N ASN A 51 -0.29 -1.17 17.58
CA ASN A 51 -0.08 -2.18 18.62
C ASN A 51 -1.39 -2.80 19.10
N ARG A 52 -2.47 -2.01 19.20
CA ARG A 52 -3.81 -2.51 19.50
C ARG A 52 -4.32 -3.46 18.40
N ASP A 53 -4.22 -3.05 17.14
CA ASP A 53 -4.69 -3.85 16.00
C ASP A 53 -3.91 -5.16 15.87
N GLU A 54 -2.59 -5.14 16.11
CA GLU A 54 -1.74 -6.33 16.12
C GLU A 54 -2.19 -7.33 17.20
N ARG A 55 -2.56 -6.86 18.39
CA ARG A 55 -3.10 -7.72 19.47
C ARG A 55 -4.47 -8.32 19.12
N LEU A 56 -5.29 -7.61 18.37
CA LEU A 56 -6.64 -8.04 17.98
C LEU A 56 -6.64 -9.01 16.80
N THR A 57 -5.73 -8.82 15.84
CA THR A 57 -5.71 -9.59 14.58
C THR A 57 -4.55 -10.58 14.48
N GLY A 58 -3.60 -10.53 15.43
CA GLY A 58 -2.38 -11.35 15.40
C GLY A 58 -1.40 -10.97 14.29
N HIS A 59 -1.66 -9.87 13.56
CA HIS A 59 -0.83 -9.43 12.44
C HIS A 59 -0.70 -7.91 12.42
N LYS A 60 0.52 -7.41 12.20
CA LYS A 60 0.86 -5.96 12.21
C LYS A 60 0.01 -5.08 11.30
N ARG A 61 -0.62 -5.66 10.28
CA ARG A 61 -1.42 -4.96 9.26
C ARG A 61 -2.82 -5.55 9.06
N GLY A 62 -3.22 -6.50 9.91
CA GLY A 62 -4.56 -7.04 9.91
C GLY A 62 -5.52 -5.94 10.26
N GLN A 63 -6.47 -5.66 9.35
CA GLN A 63 -7.62 -4.84 9.70
C GLN A 63 -8.79 -5.81 9.82
N THR A 64 -9.38 -5.87 11.00
CA THR A 64 -10.73 -6.43 11.11
C THR A 64 -11.62 -5.42 10.40
N VAL A 65 -11.94 -5.66 9.13
CA VAL A 65 -13.01 -4.90 8.47
C VAL A 65 -14.25 -5.19 9.30
N CYS A 66 -14.69 -4.19 10.05
CA CYS A 66 -15.99 -4.23 10.66
C CYS A 66 -16.98 -4.28 9.48
N LEU A 67 -17.48 -5.49 9.17
CA LEU A 67 -18.41 -5.76 8.07
C LEU A 67 -19.63 -4.82 8.10
N LEU A 68 -19.91 -4.22 9.26
CA LEU A 68 -20.93 -3.18 9.48
C LEU A 68 -20.77 -1.95 8.59
N PHE A 69 -19.56 -1.51 8.23
CA PHE A 69 -19.39 -0.28 7.45
C PHE A 69 -19.72 -0.48 5.97
N LEU A 70 -19.34 -1.63 5.39
CA LEU A 70 -19.70 -1.99 4.01
C LEU A 70 -21.18 -2.39 3.88
N LEU A 71 -21.74 -3.08 4.89
CA LEU A 71 -23.16 -3.42 4.89
C LEU A 71 -24.06 -2.19 5.04
N ALA A 72 -23.63 -1.13 5.75
CA ALA A 72 -24.39 0.11 5.87
C ALA A 72 -24.51 0.87 4.53
N GLU A 73 -23.42 0.98 3.78
CA GLU A 73 -23.40 1.62 2.44
C GLU A 73 -24.26 0.86 1.42
N LEU A 74 -24.16 -0.48 1.39
CA LEU A 74 -24.95 -1.32 0.48
C LEU A 74 -26.47 -1.30 0.80
N LYS A 75 -26.84 -1.21 2.08
CA LYS A 75 -28.26 -1.20 2.49
C LYS A 75 -28.94 0.15 2.24
N LEU A 76 -28.17 1.24 2.24
CA LEU A 76 -28.65 2.56 1.89
C LEU A 76 -29.03 2.65 0.39
N ILE A 77 -28.27 1.97 -0.47
CA ILE A 77 -28.54 1.91 -1.92
C ILE A 77 -29.79 1.07 -2.24
N GLU A 78 -30.00 -0.07 -1.56
CA GLU A 78 -31.22 -0.87 -1.77
C GLU A 78 -32.50 -0.15 -1.33
N ILE A 79 -32.46 0.61 -0.22
CA ILE A 79 -33.62 1.38 0.24
C ILE A 79 -33.96 2.52 -0.75
N LEU A 80 -32.94 3.14 -1.36
CA LEU A 80 -33.14 4.17 -2.39
C LEU A 80 -33.71 3.60 -3.69
N LEU A 81 -33.35 2.38 -4.08
CA LEU A 81 -33.88 1.69 -5.27
C LEU A 81 -35.31 1.17 -5.06
N ALA A 82 -35.73 0.91 -3.82
CA ALA A 82 -37.06 0.39 -3.51
C ALA A 82 -38.18 1.46 -3.45
N ILE A 83 -37.81 2.75 -3.46
CA ILE A 83 -38.74 3.89 -3.37
C ILE A 83 -38.90 4.62 -4.71
N GLY A 84 -38.04 4.34 -5.70
CA GLY A 84 -38.12 4.85 -7.07
C GLY A 84 -38.78 3.88 -8.04
#